data_AF-A0AAW0HFI2-F1
#
_entry.id   AF-A0AAW0HFI2-F1
#
_cell.length_a   1.000
_cell.length_b   1.000
_cell.length_c   1.000
_cell.angle_alpha   90.00
_cell.angle_beta   90.00
_cell.angle_gamma   90.00
#
_symmetry.space_group_name_H-M   'P 1'
#
loop_
_entity.id
_entity.type
_entity.pdbx_description
1 polymer ?
#
loop_
_entity_poly.entity_id
_entity_poly.type
_entity_poly.pdbx_seq_one_letter_code
_entity_poly.pdbx_strand_id
1 'polypeptide(L)'
;IGFSIARRLAQDGAHVVISSRKQQNVDRAVAALKEEGLCVTGTVCHVGKAEDREQLVATVLESCGGVDFLVCAAGVNPLVGSTLRSSEQIWDKILGVNVKAPALLLSQLLPHMENRGQGSVVLVSSAAAYVPFPKLGVYNVSKTALLGLTKTLAVELAPKNIRVNCLVPGVINTDFGRVVRTKGKKLLTEDPAFVDHLKYVFGMQRLETVSVAPRRAHKPPLGDLCLSPPGLDSAASHKSMGLMWRTSVFQPPLLSPYRVGQPEDCAGIVSFLCSPEASYITGESIAVAGSSPHL
;
A
#
# COMPACT_ATOMS: atom_id res chain seq x y z
N ILE A 1 -4.19 0.67 -5.70
CA ILE A 1 -3.19 0.83 -4.62
C ILE A 1 -1.86 1.28 -5.20
N GLY A 2 -1.13 0.44 -5.96
CA GLY A 2 0.18 0.84 -6.52
C GLY A 2 0.19 2.17 -7.30
N PHE A 3 -0.80 2.39 -8.18
CA PHE A 3 -0.96 3.65 -8.91
C PHE A 3 -1.13 4.86 -7.97
N SER A 4 -2.02 4.79 -6.98
CA SER A 4 -2.27 5.90 -6.04
C SER A 4 -1.09 6.14 -5.11
N ILE A 5 -0.33 5.11 -4.73
CA ILE A 5 0.94 5.26 -4.02
C ILE A 5 1.95 6.00 -4.88
N ALA A 6 2.14 5.58 -6.14
CA ALA A 6 3.05 6.25 -7.07
C ALA A 6 2.69 7.72 -7.28
N ARG A 7 1.40 8.00 -7.49
CA ARG A 7 0.87 9.37 -7.58
C ARG A 7 1.23 10.19 -6.36
N ARG A 8 0.98 9.67 -5.16
CA ARG A 8 1.25 10.37 -3.91
C ARG A 8 2.74 10.63 -3.70
N LEU A 9 3.59 9.62 -3.89
CA LEU A 9 5.05 9.78 -3.76
C LEU A 9 5.60 10.82 -4.76
N ALA A 10 5.06 10.86 -5.98
CA ALA A 10 5.47 11.86 -6.95
C ALA A 10 4.94 13.27 -6.62
N GLN A 11 3.74 13.38 -6.04
CA GLN A 11 3.21 14.65 -5.50
C GLN A 11 4.06 15.18 -4.33
N ASP A 12 4.65 14.27 -3.55
CA ASP A 12 5.58 14.60 -2.48
C ASP A 12 7.01 14.87 -2.99
N GLY A 13 7.21 14.94 -4.32
CA GLY A 13 8.45 15.38 -4.97
C GLY A 13 9.38 14.27 -5.47
N ALA A 14 9.01 13.00 -5.34
CA ALA A 14 9.85 11.91 -5.81
C ALA A 14 9.75 11.68 -7.32
N HIS A 15 10.86 11.27 -7.94
CA HIS A 15 10.82 10.63 -9.27
C HIS A 15 10.44 9.16 -9.09
N VAL A 16 9.26 8.78 -9.57
CA VAL A 16 8.76 7.42 -9.41
C VAL A 16 8.94 6.61 -10.69
N VAL A 17 9.57 5.44 -10.60
CA VAL A 17 9.55 4.44 -11.67
C VAL A 17 8.42 3.45 -11.39
N ILE A 18 7.40 3.45 -12.23
CA ILE A 18 6.27 2.52 -12.15
C ILE A 18 6.44 1.36 -13.11
N SER A 19 5.93 0.19 -12.71
CA SER A 19 5.95 -0.97 -13.57
C SER A 19 4.67 -1.80 -13.53
N SER A 20 4.43 -2.49 -14.64
CA SER A 20 3.32 -3.42 -14.80
C SER A 20 3.69 -4.45 -15.86
N ARG A 21 3.15 -5.66 -15.74
CA ARG A 21 3.33 -6.76 -16.71
C ARG A 21 2.69 -6.54 -18.08
N LYS A 22 1.99 -5.41 -18.30
CA LYS A 22 1.31 -5.05 -19.54
C LYS A 22 1.68 -3.63 -19.93
N GLN A 23 2.20 -3.43 -21.14
CA GLN A 23 2.59 -2.14 -21.70
C GLN A 23 1.47 -1.10 -21.60
N GLN A 24 0.26 -1.45 -22.06
CA GLN A 24 -0.90 -0.55 -22.02
C GLN A 24 -1.21 0.01 -20.62
N ASN A 25 -0.97 -0.75 -19.56
CA ASN A 25 -1.17 -0.27 -18.19
C ASN A 25 -0.07 0.70 -17.77
N VAL A 26 1.17 0.45 -18.20
CA VAL A 26 2.31 1.36 -17.98
C VAL A 26 2.03 2.68 -18.69
N ASP A 27 1.71 2.64 -19.99
CA ASP A 27 1.47 3.84 -20.81
C ASP A 27 0.36 4.70 -20.23
N ARG A 28 -0.77 4.08 -19.86
CA ARG A 28 -1.90 4.78 -19.25
C ARG A 28 -1.52 5.44 -17.93
N ALA A 29 -0.77 4.73 -17.09
CA ALA A 29 -0.39 5.25 -15.79
C ALA A 29 0.64 6.39 -15.91
N VAL A 30 1.63 6.25 -16.80
CA VAL A 30 2.61 7.30 -17.09
C VAL A 30 1.92 8.53 -17.66
N ALA A 31 1.03 8.36 -18.65
CA ALA A 31 0.31 9.47 -19.27
C ALA A 31 -0.51 10.26 -18.24
N ALA A 32 -1.31 9.57 -17.42
CA ALA A 32 -2.13 10.20 -16.39
C ALA A 32 -1.29 10.98 -15.36
N LEU A 33 -0.18 10.41 -14.91
CA LEU A 33 0.70 11.05 -13.92
C LEU A 33 1.49 12.23 -14.53
N LYS A 34 1.92 12.13 -15.79
CA LYS A 34 2.59 13.23 -16.49
C LYS A 34 1.64 14.40 -16.80
N GLU A 35 0.37 14.13 -17.08
CA GLU A 35 -0.66 15.16 -17.27
C GLU A 35 -0.85 16.02 -16.00
N GLU A 36 -0.60 15.43 -14.82
CA GLU A 36 -0.58 16.13 -13.54
C GLU A 36 0.74 16.87 -13.25
N GLY A 37 1.71 16.85 -14.18
CA GLY A 37 3.02 17.47 -14.00
C GLY A 37 3.98 16.68 -13.10
N LEU A 38 3.70 15.38 -12.85
CA LEU A 38 4.49 14.56 -11.93
C LEU A 38 5.68 13.89 -12.62
N CYS A 39 6.79 13.74 -11.89
CA CYS A 39 8.00 13.10 -12.40
C CYS A 39 7.89 11.57 -12.34
N VAL A 40 7.67 10.94 -13.50
CA VAL A 40 7.43 9.50 -13.60
C VAL A 40 8.07 8.88 -14.84
N THR A 41 8.70 7.73 -14.65
CA THR A 41 9.12 6.81 -15.71
C THR A 41 8.31 5.52 -15.62
N GLY A 42 8.01 4.88 -16.75
CA GLY A 42 7.32 3.60 -16.78
C GLY A 42 8.12 2.54 -17.51
N THR A 43 8.11 1.32 -17.00
CA THR A 43 8.71 0.15 -17.69
C THR A 43 7.85 -1.10 -17.53
N VAL A 44 7.87 -1.96 -18.53
CA VAL A 44 7.17 -3.25 -18.46
C VAL A 44 7.98 -4.20 -17.60
N CYS A 45 7.33 -4.75 -16.57
CA CYS A 45 7.96 -5.73 -15.70
C CYS A 45 6.92 -6.76 -15.24
N HIS A 46 7.10 -8.02 -15.61
CA HIS A 46 6.52 -9.14 -14.89
C HIS A 46 7.49 -9.56 -13.78
N VAL A 47 7.24 -9.11 -12.54
CA VAL A 47 8.12 -9.34 -11.36
C VAL A 47 8.48 -10.81 -11.10
N GLY A 48 7.68 -11.77 -11.55
CA GLY A 48 8.01 -13.20 -11.50
C GLY A 48 9.06 -13.70 -12.51
N LYS A 49 9.55 -12.86 -13.43
CA LYS A 49 10.63 -13.16 -14.40
C LYS A 49 11.91 -12.43 -13.99
N ALA A 50 13.06 -13.07 -14.13
CA ALA A 50 14.32 -12.49 -13.64
C ALA A 50 14.79 -11.32 -14.49
N GLU A 51 14.73 -11.51 -15.80
CA GLU A 51 15.16 -10.57 -16.82
C GLU A 51 14.32 -9.28 -16.74
N ASP A 52 13.00 -9.41 -16.59
CA ASP A 52 12.10 -8.27 -16.39
C ASP A 52 12.45 -7.46 -15.12
N ARG A 53 12.93 -8.11 -14.04
CA ARG A 53 13.35 -7.40 -12.82
C ARG A 53 14.69 -6.69 -13.01
N GLU A 54 15.64 -7.32 -13.72
CA GLU A 54 16.91 -6.70 -14.07
C GLU A 54 16.71 -5.44 -14.92
N GLN A 55 15.81 -5.51 -15.91
CA GLN A 55 15.43 -4.35 -16.73
C GLN A 55 14.75 -3.25 -15.91
N LEU A 56 13.92 -3.61 -14.93
CA LEU A 56 13.33 -2.64 -14.00
C LEU A 56 14.41 -1.94 -13.17
N VAL A 57 15.38 -2.68 -12.62
CA VAL A 57 16.49 -2.12 -11.85
C VAL A 57 17.34 -1.19 -12.73
N ALA A 58 17.70 -1.61 -13.94
CA ALA A 58 18.43 -0.77 -14.89
C ALA A 58 17.68 0.54 -15.18
N THR A 59 16.38 0.47 -15.46
CA THR A 59 15.53 1.65 -15.70
C THR A 59 15.55 2.61 -14.51
N VAL A 60 15.51 2.11 -13.28
CA VAL A 60 15.58 2.92 -12.05
C VAL A 60 16.92 3.65 -11.96
N LEU A 61 18.03 2.93 -12.17
CA LEU A 61 19.37 3.51 -12.08
C LEU A 61 19.61 4.56 -13.17
N GLU A 62 19.17 4.30 -14.40
CA GLU A 62 19.29 5.24 -15.51
C GLU A 62 18.42 6.50 -15.32
N SER A 63 17.21 6.33 -14.80
CA SER A 63 16.26 7.45 -14.65
C SER A 63 16.53 8.31 -13.41
N CYS A 64 16.94 7.69 -12.30
CA CYS A 64 16.98 8.33 -10.98
C CYS A 64 18.40 8.42 -10.38
N GLY A 65 19.39 7.75 -10.97
CA GLY A 65 20.77 7.68 -10.43
C GLY A 65 20.92 6.87 -9.15
N GLY A 66 19.83 6.33 -8.60
CA GLY A 66 19.81 5.56 -7.36
C GLY A 66 18.39 5.18 -6.93
N VAL A 67 18.27 4.56 -5.76
CA VAL A 67 16.98 4.14 -5.19
C VAL A 67 16.90 4.53 -3.71
N ASP A 68 15.90 5.32 -3.38
CA ASP A 68 15.58 5.70 -1.99
C ASP A 68 14.60 4.71 -1.35
N PHE A 69 13.62 4.26 -2.12
CA PHE A 69 12.56 3.39 -1.63
C PHE A 69 12.08 2.37 -2.66
N LEU A 70 11.60 1.24 -2.14
CA LEU A 70 10.98 0.16 -2.91
C LEU A 70 9.58 -0.11 -2.35
N VAL A 71 8.55 -0.05 -3.21
CA VAL A 71 7.19 -0.45 -2.83
C VAL A 71 6.74 -1.66 -3.65
N CYS A 72 6.60 -2.81 -2.99
CA CYS A 72 6.16 -4.05 -3.62
C CYS A 72 4.64 -4.21 -3.52
N ALA A 73 3.92 -3.62 -4.47
CA ALA A 73 2.45 -3.70 -4.56
C ALA A 73 1.91 -4.79 -5.51
N ALA A 74 2.77 -5.44 -6.29
CA ALA A 74 2.38 -6.48 -7.22
C ALA A 74 1.85 -7.72 -6.48
N GLY A 75 0.76 -8.30 -6.97
CA GLY A 75 0.19 -9.52 -6.41
C GLY A 75 -0.79 -10.20 -7.35
N VAL A 76 -0.92 -11.51 -7.24
CA VAL A 76 -1.84 -12.33 -8.02
C VAL A 76 -2.63 -13.27 -7.13
N ASN A 77 -3.84 -13.60 -7.58
CA ASN A 77 -4.62 -14.71 -7.06
C ASN A 77 -5.44 -15.35 -8.20
N PRO A 78 -4.86 -16.27 -8.98
CA PRO A 78 -5.55 -16.89 -10.11
C PRO A 78 -6.61 -17.91 -9.68
N LEU A 79 -6.68 -18.29 -8.41
CA LEU A 79 -7.61 -19.30 -7.90
C LEU A 79 -8.52 -18.76 -6.81
N VAL A 80 -9.81 -19.08 -6.95
CA VAL A 80 -10.80 -19.04 -5.88
C VAL A 80 -11.31 -20.46 -5.70
N GLY A 81 -10.98 -21.11 -4.59
CA GLY A 81 -11.34 -22.51 -4.38
C GLY A 81 -10.63 -23.19 -3.21
N SER A 82 -10.64 -24.51 -3.23
CA SER A 82 -10.03 -25.33 -2.17
C SER A 82 -8.50 -25.25 -2.22
N THR A 83 -7.90 -24.95 -1.07
CA THR A 83 -6.44 -24.92 -0.87
C THR A 83 -5.82 -26.28 -1.11
N LEU A 84 -6.40 -27.34 -0.54
CA LEU A 84 -5.86 -28.69 -0.62
C LEU A 84 -6.04 -29.33 -2.01
N ARG A 85 -6.89 -28.75 -2.87
CA ARG A 85 -7.03 -29.16 -4.28
C ARG A 85 -6.35 -28.20 -5.24
N SER A 86 -5.60 -27.21 -4.74
CA SER A 86 -4.82 -26.30 -5.58
C SER A 86 -3.66 -27.05 -6.20
N SER A 87 -3.44 -26.88 -7.50
CA SER A 87 -2.29 -27.50 -8.17
C SER A 87 -0.97 -26.84 -7.75
N GLU A 88 0.13 -27.57 -7.90
CA GLU A 88 1.48 -27.07 -7.65
C GLU A 88 1.77 -25.79 -8.45
N GLN A 89 1.33 -25.71 -9.71
CA GLN A 89 1.52 -24.51 -10.54
C GLN A 89 0.81 -23.28 -9.98
N ILE A 90 -0.32 -23.45 -9.28
CA ILE A 90 -1.01 -22.34 -8.60
C ILE A 90 -0.22 -21.90 -7.37
N TRP A 91 0.29 -22.86 -6.59
CA TRP A 91 1.19 -22.59 -5.47
C TRP A 91 2.44 -21.81 -5.91
N ASP A 92 3.15 -22.33 -6.90
CA ASP A 92 4.35 -21.71 -7.46
C ASP A 92 4.06 -20.31 -8.00
N LYS A 93 2.95 -20.13 -8.71
CA LYS A 93 2.60 -18.83 -9.26
C LYS A 93 2.33 -17.81 -8.18
N ILE A 94 1.56 -18.18 -7.14
CA ILE A 94 1.20 -17.28 -6.05
C ILE A 94 2.42 -16.96 -5.20
N LEU A 95 3.16 -17.96 -4.72
CA LEU A 95 4.35 -17.74 -3.89
C LEU A 95 5.47 -17.06 -4.67
N GLY A 96 5.67 -17.45 -5.94
CA GLY A 96 6.66 -16.88 -6.83
C GLY A 96 6.45 -15.38 -7.05
N VAL A 97 5.21 -14.94 -7.25
CA VAL A 97 4.90 -13.52 -7.49
C VAL A 97 4.69 -12.73 -6.20
N ASN A 98 3.96 -13.26 -5.22
CA ASN A 98 3.57 -12.50 -4.04
C ASN A 98 4.65 -12.46 -2.95
N VAL A 99 5.56 -13.44 -2.90
CA VAL A 99 6.54 -13.59 -1.81
C VAL A 99 7.98 -13.55 -2.34
N LYS A 100 8.33 -14.46 -3.27
CA LYS A 100 9.69 -14.58 -3.80
C LYS A 100 10.11 -13.35 -4.59
N ALA A 101 9.25 -12.83 -5.47
CA ALA A 101 9.60 -11.68 -6.30
C ALA A 101 9.95 -10.40 -5.50
N PRO A 102 9.21 -10.00 -4.45
CA PRO A 102 9.63 -8.91 -3.57
C PRO A 102 11.02 -9.08 -2.97
N ALA A 103 11.33 -10.27 -2.43
CA ALA A 103 12.64 -10.56 -1.84
C ALA A 103 13.77 -10.48 -2.89
N LEU A 104 13.55 -11.04 -4.08
CA LEU A 104 14.54 -11.00 -5.16
C LEU A 104 14.74 -9.59 -5.72
N LEU A 105 13.68 -8.81 -5.86
CA LEU A 105 13.79 -7.43 -6.33
C LEU A 105 14.55 -6.57 -5.31
N LEU A 106 14.29 -6.76 -4.01
CA LEU A 106 15.08 -6.10 -2.97
C LEU A 106 16.53 -6.55 -3.00
N SER A 107 16.80 -7.85 -3.16
CA SER A 107 18.17 -8.36 -3.28
C SER A 107 18.94 -7.73 -4.44
N GLN A 108 18.29 -7.46 -5.57
CA GLN A 108 18.92 -6.77 -6.71
C GLN A 108 19.17 -5.28 -6.43
N LEU A 109 18.31 -4.63 -5.64
CA LEU A 109 18.45 -3.22 -5.27
C LEU A 109 19.35 -2.99 -4.04
N LEU A 110 19.63 -4.03 -3.26
CA LEU A 110 20.34 -3.95 -1.99
C LEU A 110 21.71 -3.27 -2.12
N PRO A 111 22.60 -3.63 -3.07
CA PRO A 111 23.89 -2.95 -3.21
C PRO A 111 23.77 -1.44 -3.43
N HIS A 112 22.71 -1.01 -4.11
CA HIS A 112 22.46 0.41 -4.40
C HIS A 112 21.95 1.17 -3.18
N MET A 113 21.11 0.54 -2.35
CA MET A 113 20.67 1.11 -1.07
C MET A 113 21.82 1.15 -0.05
N GLU A 114 22.64 0.10 0.02
CA GLU A 114 23.83 0.04 0.87
C GLU A 114 24.84 1.12 0.52
N ASN A 115 25.13 1.31 -0.77
CA ASN A 115 26.04 2.36 -1.23
C ASN A 115 25.54 3.78 -0.91
N ARG A 116 24.21 3.99 -0.87
CA ARG A 116 23.62 5.26 -0.40
C ARG A 116 23.58 5.38 1.12
N GLY A 117 23.80 4.28 1.86
CA GLY A 117 23.74 4.25 3.31
C GLY A 117 22.33 4.44 3.88
N GLN A 118 21.28 4.28 3.07
CA GLN A 118 19.89 4.36 3.52
C GLN A 118 18.93 3.69 2.53
N GLY A 119 17.76 3.28 3.03
CA GLY A 119 16.65 2.85 2.18
C GLY A 119 15.34 2.64 2.94
N SER A 120 14.23 2.62 2.20
CA SER A 120 12.92 2.28 2.76
C SER A 120 12.15 1.30 1.86
N VAL A 121 11.75 0.17 2.43
CA VAL A 121 11.01 -0.88 1.72
C VAL A 121 9.62 -1.01 2.33
N VAL A 122 8.60 -1.02 1.47
CA VAL A 122 7.22 -1.29 1.87
C VAL A 122 6.67 -2.47 1.07
N LEU A 123 6.36 -3.55 1.78
CA LEU A 123 5.70 -4.73 1.21
C LEU A 123 4.19 -4.59 1.38
N VAL A 124 3.40 -4.80 0.32
CA VAL A 124 1.93 -4.71 0.41
C VAL A 124 1.32 -6.09 0.64
N SER A 125 0.88 -6.33 1.87
CA SER A 125 0.15 -7.54 2.26
C SER A 125 -1.36 -7.39 2.05
N SER A 126 -2.19 -7.83 3.00
CA SER A 126 -3.65 -7.82 3.00
C SER A 126 -4.18 -8.20 4.38
N ALA A 127 -5.36 -7.72 4.76
CA ALA A 127 -6.10 -8.21 5.94
C ALA A 127 -6.22 -9.75 5.98
N ALA A 128 -6.16 -10.39 4.80
CA ALA A 128 -6.10 -11.85 4.63
C ALA A 128 -4.93 -12.52 5.35
N ALA A 129 -3.90 -11.75 5.72
CA ALA A 129 -2.74 -12.19 6.46
C ALA A 129 -3.03 -12.38 7.97
N TYR A 130 -4.03 -11.69 8.50
CA TYR A 130 -4.47 -11.80 9.89
C TYR A 130 -5.70 -12.68 10.00
N VAL A 131 -6.70 -12.42 9.16
CA VAL A 131 -7.95 -13.19 9.13
C VAL A 131 -8.14 -13.80 7.74
N PRO A 132 -7.95 -15.12 7.59
CA PRO A 132 -8.04 -15.79 6.29
C PRO A 132 -9.45 -15.72 5.68
N PHE A 133 -9.55 -15.26 4.43
CA PHE A 133 -10.82 -15.30 3.71
C PHE A 133 -11.11 -16.68 3.15
N PRO A 134 -12.36 -17.16 3.24
CA PRO A 134 -12.78 -18.41 2.58
C PRO A 134 -12.43 -18.42 1.10
N LYS A 135 -12.01 -19.59 0.60
CA LYS A 135 -11.66 -19.84 -0.81
C LYS A 135 -10.45 -19.08 -1.36
N LEU A 136 -9.72 -18.33 -0.53
CA LEU A 136 -8.48 -17.62 -0.91
C LEU A 136 -7.21 -18.27 -0.34
N GLY A 137 -7.22 -19.57 0.01
CA GLY A 137 -6.23 -20.11 0.94
C GLY A 137 -4.75 -19.94 0.57
N VAL A 138 -4.31 -20.30 -0.65
CA VAL A 138 -2.89 -20.10 -1.04
C VAL A 138 -2.51 -18.61 -1.03
N TYR A 139 -3.45 -17.74 -1.41
CA TYR A 139 -3.27 -16.30 -1.32
C TYR A 139 -3.15 -15.83 0.14
N ASN A 140 -4.01 -16.30 1.05
CA ASN A 140 -3.94 -15.99 2.48
C ASN A 140 -2.56 -16.37 3.05
N VAL A 141 -2.06 -17.56 2.71
CA VAL A 141 -0.71 -18.01 3.10
C VAL A 141 0.34 -17.06 2.56
N SER A 142 0.28 -16.68 1.28
CA SER A 142 1.25 -15.75 0.69
C SER A 142 1.26 -14.37 1.36
N LYS A 143 0.10 -13.88 1.82
CA LYS A 143 -0.02 -12.59 2.50
C LYS A 143 0.47 -12.67 3.96
N THR A 144 0.27 -13.80 4.62
CA THR A 144 0.87 -14.09 5.93
C THR A 144 2.40 -14.17 5.82
N ALA A 145 2.92 -14.83 4.78
CA ALA A 145 4.36 -14.95 4.54
C ALA A 145 5.05 -13.59 4.37
N LEU A 146 4.36 -12.58 3.80
CA LEU A 146 4.88 -11.22 3.71
C LEU A 146 5.09 -10.57 5.08
N LEU A 147 4.26 -10.89 6.10
CA LEU A 147 4.47 -10.37 7.46
C LEU A 147 5.76 -10.94 8.07
N GLY A 148 5.99 -12.24 7.88
CA GLY A 148 7.24 -12.90 8.30
C GLY A 148 8.45 -12.32 7.57
N LEU A 149 8.36 -12.19 6.24
CA LEU A 149 9.41 -11.61 5.41
C LEU A 149 9.76 -10.18 5.84
N THR A 150 8.77 -9.34 6.15
CA THR A 150 8.99 -7.99 6.68
C THR A 150 9.81 -8.02 7.98
N LYS A 151 9.45 -8.88 8.95
CA LYS A 151 10.17 -8.96 10.22
C LYS A 151 11.61 -9.46 10.05
N THR A 152 11.80 -10.50 9.24
CA THR A 152 13.13 -11.05 8.94
C THR A 152 14.02 -9.98 8.32
N LEU A 153 13.58 -9.34 7.24
CA LEU A 153 14.39 -8.36 6.53
C LEU A 153 14.61 -7.08 7.34
N ALA A 154 13.65 -6.66 8.17
CA ALA A 154 13.83 -5.49 9.03
C ALA A 154 15.01 -5.66 9.99
N VAL A 155 15.17 -6.85 10.58
CA VAL A 155 16.30 -7.15 11.47
C VAL A 155 17.61 -7.22 10.69
N GLU A 156 17.61 -7.90 9.54
CA GLU A 156 18.82 -8.07 8.72
C GLU A 156 19.33 -6.76 8.12
N LEU A 157 18.42 -5.83 7.78
CA LEU A 157 18.74 -4.62 7.04
C LEU A 157 18.82 -3.35 7.93
N ALA A 158 18.38 -3.41 9.18
CA ALA A 158 18.50 -2.30 10.12
C ALA A 158 19.95 -1.81 10.33
N PRO A 159 20.98 -2.68 10.47
CA PRO A 159 22.37 -2.22 10.58
C PRO A 159 22.88 -1.46 9.34
N LYS A 160 22.19 -1.60 8.21
CA LYS A 160 22.50 -0.93 6.94
C LYS A 160 21.66 0.33 6.73
N ASN A 161 20.93 0.77 7.76
CA ASN A 161 20.00 1.90 7.72
C ASN A 161 18.91 1.75 6.64
N ILE A 162 18.47 0.52 6.39
CA ILE A 162 17.38 0.21 5.46
C ILE A 162 16.20 -0.29 6.27
N ARG A 163 15.09 0.43 6.20
CA ARG A 163 13.84 0.10 6.91
C ARG A 163 12.97 -0.79 6.04
N VAL A 164 12.30 -1.77 6.65
CA VAL A 164 11.36 -2.65 5.94
C VAL A 164 10.07 -2.71 6.73
N ASN A 165 8.97 -2.23 6.13
CA ASN A 165 7.65 -2.24 6.75
C ASN A 165 6.63 -2.93 5.84
N CYS A 166 5.47 -3.26 6.39
CA CYS A 166 4.36 -3.86 5.66
C CYS A 166 3.13 -2.96 5.72
N LEU A 167 2.56 -2.68 4.55
CA LEU A 167 1.21 -2.14 4.45
C LEU A 167 0.21 -3.31 4.44
N VAL A 168 -0.83 -3.25 5.27
CA VAL A 168 -1.88 -4.28 5.34
C VAL A 168 -3.25 -3.66 4.99
N PRO A 169 -3.65 -3.64 3.71
CA PRO A 169 -4.94 -3.09 3.30
C PRO A 169 -6.11 -3.99 3.72
N GLY A 170 -7.22 -3.38 4.13
CA GLY A 170 -8.52 -4.03 4.24
C GLY A 170 -9.22 -4.18 2.88
N VAL A 171 -10.54 -4.03 2.85
CA VAL A 171 -11.30 -4.03 1.60
C VAL A 171 -11.11 -2.69 0.88
N ILE A 172 -10.28 -2.68 -0.16
CA ILE A 172 -10.01 -1.50 -1.00
C ILE A 172 -10.63 -1.66 -2.39
N ASN A 173 -11.31 -0.61 -2.85
CA ASN A 173 -11.89 -0.53 -4.19
C ASN A 173 -10.79 -0.55 -5.27
N THR A 174 -10.54 -1.72 -5.84
CA THR A 174 -9.51 -1.95 -6.87
C THR A 174 -9.97 -2.96 -7.90
N ASP A 175 -9.31 -3.03 -9.06
CA ASP A 175 -9.53 -4.08 -10.06
C ASP A 175 -9.28 -5.49 -9.52
N PHE A 176 -8.36 -5.65 -8.56
CA PHE A 176 -8.14 -6.91 -7.86
C PHE A 176 -9.39 -7.33 -7.06
N GLY A 177 -10.01 -6.37 -6.37
CA GLY A 177 -11.35 -6.53 -5.78
C GLY A 177 -12.46 -6.69 -6.82
N ARG A 178 -12.26 -6.33 -8.09
CA ARG A 178 -13.20 -6.58 -9.20
C ARG A 178 -13.04 -7.96 -9.85
N VAL A 179 -11.99 -8.75 -9.57
CA VAL A 179 -11.97 -10.19 -9.93
C VAL A 179 -13.06 -10.95 -9.15
N VAL A 180 -13.48 -10.38 -8.02
CA VAL A 180 -14.71 -10.70 -7.30
C VAL A 180 -15.96 -10.23 -8.08
N ARG A 181 -15.90 -9.72 -9.32
CA ARG A 181 -17.06 -9.10 -10.03
C ARG A 181 -17.39 -9.57 -11.47
N THR A 182 -16.63 -10.38 -12.23
CA THR A 182 -17.11 -10.94 -13.54
C THR A 182 -16.09 -11.95 -14.14
N LYS A 183 -16.38 -13.02 -14.91
CA LYS A 183 -17.52 -13.51 -15.72
C LYS A 183 -17.63 -15.05 -15.58
N GLY A 184 -18.85 -15.58 -15.42
CA GLY A 184 -19.18 -17.01 -15.67
C GLY A 184 -19.05 -17.99 -14.48
N LYS A 185 -18.61 -17.56 -13.30
CA LYS A 185 -18.66 -18.33 -12.05
C LYS A 185 -19.31 -17.45 -10.99
N LYS A 186 -20.23 -18.02 -10.17
CA LYS A 186 -20.91 -17.30 -9.06
C LYS A 186 -19.92 -16.39 -8.35
N LEU A 187 -20.31 -15.13 -8.24
CA LEU A 187 -19.50 -14.05 -7.70
C LEU A 187 -19.08 -14.44 -6.27
N LEU A 188 -17.83 -14.20 -5.85
CA LEU A 188 -17.48 -14.35 -4.43
C LEU A 188 -18.31 -13.40 -3.56
N THR A 189 -18.69 -12.22 -4.07
CA THR A 189 -19.66 -11.32 -3.41
C THR A 189 -21.11 -11.79 -3.50
N GLU A 190 -21.40 -12.88 -4.21
CA GLU A 190 -22.70 -13.58 -4.20
C GLU A 190 -22.62 -14.88 -3.38
N ASP A 191 -21.43 -15.29 -2.95
CA ASP A 191 -21.24 -16.41 -2.03
C ASP A 191 -21.59 -15.94 -0.61
N PRO A 192 -22.69 -16.43 -0.02
CA PRO A 192 -23.14 -15.98 1.30
C PRO A 192 -22.04 -16.15 2.36
N ALA A 193 -21.26 -17.23 2.29
CA ALA A 193 -20.19 -17.49 3.25
C ALA A 193 -19.07 -16.45 3.17
N PHE A 194 -18.72 -15.98 1.97
CA PHE A 194 -17.72 -14.94 1.80
C PHE A 194 -18.26 -13.57 2.22
N VAL A 195 -19.51 -13.26 1.85
CA VAL A 195 -20.17 -12.01 2.26
C VAL A 195 -20.29 -11.94 3.78
N ASP A 196 -20.80 -12.99 4.42
CA ASP A 196 -20.97 -13.02 5.87
C ASP A 196 -19.62 -12.96 6.59
N HIS A 197 -18.57 -13.56 6.03
CA HIS A 197 -17.22 -13.39 6.55
C HIS A 197 -16.71 -11.95 6.42
N LEU A 198 -16.99 -11.25 5.30
CA LEU A 198 -16.68 -9.82 5.19
C LEU A 198 -17.45 -8.98 6.21
N LYS A 199 -18.73 -9.28 6.44
CA LYS A 199 -19.53 -8.61 7.49
C LYS A 199 -18.94 -8.85 8.87
N TYR A 200 -18.52 -10.08 9.16
CA TYR A 200 -17.85 -10.43 10.40
C TYR A 200 -16.55 -9.63 10.56
N VAL A 201 -15.58 -9.82 9.66
CA VAL A 201 -14.23 -9.23 9.80
C VAL A 201 -14.26 -7.71 9.83
N PHE A 202 -15.00 -7.07 8.93
CA PHE A 202 -15.00 -5.61 8.74
C PHE A 202 -16.21 -4.90 9.35
N GLY A 203 -17.12 -5.63 10.01
CA GLY A 203 -18.36 -5.10 10.57
C GLY A 203 -19.35 -4.56 9.54
N MET A 204 -19.13 -4.75 8.23
CA MET A 204 -19.90 -4.10 7.17
C MET A 204 -21.38 -4.54 7.18
N GLN A 205 -22.31 -3.64 7.50
CA GLN A 205 -23.75 -3.96 7.50
C GLN A 205 -24.39 -3.92 6.10
N ARG A 206 -23.82 -3.16 5.14
CA ARG A 206 -24.19 -3.17 3.72
C ARG A 206 -22.95 -3.03 2.83
N LEU A 207 -22.78 -3.95 1.87
CA LEU A 207 -21.90 -3.75 0.71
C LEU A 207 -22.64 -2.86 -0.28
N GLU A 208 -22.75 -1.55 -0.02
CA GLU A 208 -23.39 -0.66 -0.99
C GLU A 208 -22.56 -0.62 -2.29
N THR A 209 -23.22 -0.87 -3.41
CA THR A 209 -22.69 -0.60 -4.74
C THR A 209 -22.57 0.91 -4.93
N VAL A 210 -21.45 1.49 -4.49
CA VAL A 210 -21.20 2.93 -4.67
C VAL A 210 -20.94 3.22 -6.15
N SER A 211 -21.92 3.83 -6.83
CA SER A 211 -21.70 4.53 -8.09
C SER A 211 -20.94 5.82 -7.82
N VAL A 212 -19.81 6.00 -8.49
CA VAL A 212 -18.95 7.19 -8.33
C VAL A 212 -19.61 8.39 -9.01
N ALA A 213 -20.05 9.38 -8.23
CA ALA A 213 -20.25 10.74 -8.73
C ALA A 213 -18.96 11.56 -8.48
N PRO A 214 -18.51 12.39 -9.44
CA PRO A 214 -17.27 13.14 -9.30
C PRO A 214 -17.40 14.23 -8.22
N ARG A 215 -16.38 14.33 -7.35
CA ARG A 215 -16.28 15.41 -6.35
C ARG A 215 -16.00 16.74 -7.06
N ARG A 216 -16.84 17.76 -6.83
CA ARG A 216 -16.55 19.14 -7.23
C ARG A 216 -15.46 19.73 -6.34
N ALA A 217 -14.51 20.43 -6.96
CA ALA A 217 -13.44 21.15 -6.28
C ALA A 217 -14.03 22.30 -5.44
N HIS A 218 -13.65 22.39 -4.17
CA HIS A 218 -13.96 23.52 -3.29
C HIS A 218 -12.70 24.35 -3.07
N LYS A 219 -12.72 25.64 -3.44
CA LYS A 219 -11.67 26.61 -3.10
C LYS A 219 -11.87 27.09 -1.66
N PRO A 220 -10.82 27.25 -0.84
CA PRO A 220 -10.95 27.83 0.49
C PRO A 220 -11.08 29.35 0.40
N PRO A 221 -11.80 30.00 1.34
CA PRO A 221 -11.80 31.45 1.45
C PRO A 221 -10.50 31.95 2.10
N LEU A 222 -9.96 33.03 1.56
CA LEU A 222 -8.93 33.86 2.18
C LEU A 222 -9.57 34.65 3.33
N GLY A 223 -8.96 34.64 4.51
CA GLY A 223 -9.36 35.45 5.65
C GLY A 223 -8.27 35.48 6.71
N ASP A 224 -7.59 36.63 6.80
CA ASP A 224 -6.70 37.01 7.89
C ASP A 224 -7.43 36.95 9.24
N LEU A 225 -6.73 36.53 10.30
CA LEU A 225 -7.03 36.96 11.67
C LEU A 225 -5.81 36.69 12.58
N CYS A 226 -5.09 37.78 12.81
CA CYS A 226 -4.06 37.95 13.83
C CYS A 226 -4.73 38.01 15.21
N LEU A 227 -4.33 37.16 16.17
CA LEU A 227 -4.54 37.40 17.61
C LEU A 227 -3.41 36.72 18.42
N SER A 228 -2.62 37.52 19.11
CA SER A 228 -1.65 37.11 20.13
C SER A 228 -2.33 36.84 21.48
N PRO A 229 -1.78 35.98 22.35
CA PRO A 229 -2.05 36.08 23.78
C PRO A 229 -0.78 36.13 24.67
N PRO A 230 -0.93 36.54 25.95
CA PRO A 230 0.09 37.23 26.73
C PRO A 230 0.98 36.30 27.57
N GLY A 231 2.10 36.86 28.07
CA GLY A 231 3.06 36.16 28.93
C GLY A 231 2.56 35.88 30.34
N LEU A 232 3.15 34.85 30.98
CA LEU A 232 3.15 34.62 32.42
C LEU A 232 4.29 33.67 32.81
N ASP A 233 4.93 34.03 33.94
CA ASP A 233 6.16 33.48 34.51
C ASP A 233 6.04 32.10 35.19
N SER A 234 7.23 31.53 35.38
CA SER A 234 7.70 30.36 36.16
C SER A 234 6.74 29.56 37.07
N ALA A 235 6.72 28.23 36.87
CA ALA A 235 7.02 27.22 37.90
C ALA A 235 7.05 25.81 37.25
N ALA A 236 8.11 25.04 37.53
CA ALA A 236 8.27 23.69 37.02
C ALA A 236 7.56 22.66 37.91
N SER A 237 6.58 21.92 37.35
CA SER A 237 6.20 20.59 37.84
C SER A 237 5.39 19.84 36.76
N HIS A 238 5.87 18.65 36.37
CA HIS A 238 5.19 17.63 35.54
C HIS A 238 4.44 18.10 34.28
N LYS A 239 5.10 18.07 33.11
CA LYS A 239 4.45 18.29 31.82
C LYS A 239 4.09 16.97 31.13
N SER A 240 2.94 16.39 31.46
CA SER A 240 2.15 15.67 30.45
C SER A 240 1.46 16.72 29.58
N MET A 241 2.19 17.32 28.64
CA MET A 241 1.59 18.26 27.69
C MET A 241 0.79 17.48 26.65
N GLY A 242 -0.50 17.28 26.93
CA GLY A 242 -1.47 16.94 25.89
C GLY A 242 -1.63 18.14 24.97
N LEU A 243 -1.25 18.00 23.70
CA LEU A 243 -1.52 19.01 22.68
C LEU A 243 -2.97 18.84 22.21
N MET A 244 -3.80 19.87 22.40
CA MET A 244 -5.15 19.97 21.83
C MET A 244 -5.18 21.18 20.92
N TRP A 245 -5.57 21.00 19.66
CA TRP A 245 -5.71 22.10 18.70
C TRP A 245 -7.03 21.96 17.92
N ARG A 246 -7.68 23.09 17.65
CA ARG A 246 -8.85 23.17 16.77
C ARG A 246 -8.43 23.94 15.53
N THR A 247 -8.38 23.28 14.38
CA THR A 247 -8.15 23.95 13.09
C THR A 247 -9.47 24.10 12.34
N SER A 248 -9.68 25.24 11.69
CA SER A 248 -10.83 25.49 10.80
C SER A 248 -10.73 24.73 9.47
N VAL A 249 -9.56 24.15 9.18
CA VAL A 249 -9.23 23.43 7.93
C VAL A 249 -9.35 21.91 8.11
N PHE A 250 -9.36 21.42 9.35
CA PHE A 250 -9.45 20.00 9.68
C PHE A 250 -10.93 19.58 9.75
N GLN A 251 -11.51 19.33 8.59
CA GLN A 251 -12.73 18.52 8.46
C GLN A 251 -12.31 17.12 8.01
N PRO A 252 -11.92 16.23 8.94
CA PRO A 252 -11.63 14.86 8.54
C PRO A 252 -12.90 14.27 7.92
N PRO A 253 -12.80 13.56 6.79
CA PRO A 253 -13.95 12.78 6.33
C PRO A 253 -14.38 11.88 7.48
N LEU A 254 -15.69 11.81 7.74
CA LEU A 254 -16.25 10.93 8.77
C LEU A 254 -15.56 9.58 8.65
N LEU A 255 -14.93 9.14 9.75
CA LEU A 255 -14.53 7.75 9.91
C LEU A 255 -15.83 6.98 9.94
N SER A 256 -16.33 6.61 8.77
CA SER A 256 -17.42 5.67 8.63
C SER A 256 -16.77 4.32 8.89
N PRO A 257 -16.89 3.73 10.09
CA PRO A 257 -16.80 2.28 10.16
C PRO A 257 -17.73 1.77 9.05
N TYR A 258 -17.34 0.72 8.34
CA TYR A 258 -18.17 0.08 7.31
C TYR A 258 -18.10 0.62 5.87
N ARG A 259 -17.24 1.60 5.53
CA ARG A 259 -17.03 1.95 4.10
C ARG A 259 -15.94 1.09 3.45
N VAL A 260 -16.08 0.87 2.14
CA VAL A 260 -14.98 0.35 1.32
C VAL A 260 -13.88 1.41 1.22
N GLY A 261 -12.64 1.01 1.48
CA GLY A 261 -11.47 1.87 1.34
C GLY A 261 -11.23 2.26 -0.12
N GLN A 262 -10.66 3.44 -0.35
CA GLN A 262 -10.16 3.83 -1.66
C GLN A 262 -8.64 3.62 -1.71
N PRO A 263 -8.06 3.39 -2.90
CA PRO A 263 -6.60 3.26 -3.05
C PRO A 263 -5.78 4.39 -2.39
N GLU A 264 -6.33 5.59 -2.33
CA GLU A 264 -5.73 6.79 -1.73
C GLU A 264 -5.60 6.68 -0.21
N ASP A 265 -6.47 5.90 0.47
CA ASP A 265 -6.39 5.66 1.91
C ASP A 265 -5.09 4.93 2.29
N CYS A 266 -4.54 4.12 1.36
CA CYS A 266 -3.25 3.46 1.52
C CYS A 266 -2.05 4.37 1.17
N ALA A 267 -2.24 5.35 0.29
CA ALA A 267 -1.13 6.10 -0.30
C ALA A 267 -0.42 6.99 0.72
N GLY A 268 -1.19 7.63 1.62
CA GLY A 268 -0.63 8.52 2.64
C GLY A 268 0.29 7.80 3.63
N ILE A 269 -0.10 6.63 4.13
CA ILE A 269 0.74 5.87 5.06
C ILE A 269 2.02 5.35 4.38
N VAL A 270 1.96 4.99 3.11
CA VAL A 270 3.16 4.55 2.38
C VAL A 270 4.12 5.71 2.16
N SER A 271 3.61 6.89 1.81
CA SER A 271 4.43 8.10 1.74
C SER A 271 5.11 8.39 3.07
N PHE A 272 4.36 8.39 4.18
CA PHE A 272 4.92 8.53 5.53
C PHE A 272 6.01 7.49 5.82
N LEU A 273 5.73 6.21 5.56
CA LEU A 273 6.69 5.13 5.78
C LEU A 273 7.96 5.26 4.93
N CYS A 274 7.88 5.84 3.73
CA CYS A 274 9.03 6.14 2.87
C CYS A 274 9.79 7.40 3.30
N SER A 275 9.19 8.27 4.12
CA SER A 275 9.77 9.54 4.55
C SER A 275 10.73 9.41 5.76
N PRO A 276 11.54 10.43 6.05
CA PRO A 276 12.34 10.52 7.27
C PRO A 276 11.51 10.55 8.57
N GLU A 277 10.24 10.92 8.51
CA GLU A 277 9.35 10.96 9.68
C GLU A 277 9.10 9.56 10.26
N ALA A 278 9.26 8.52 9.44
CA ALA A 278 9.20 7.12 9.85
C ALA A 278 10.59 6.52 10.16
N SER A 279 11.61 7.34 10.42
CA SER A 279 12.99 6.89 10.68
C SER A 279 13.13 5.87 11.81
N TYR A 280 12.22 5.89 12.80
CA TYR A 280 12.21 4.94 13.91
C TYR A 280 11.18 3.81 13.75
N ILE A 281 10.69 3.56 12.53
CA ILE A 281 9.67 2.54 12.23
C ILE A 281 10.24 1.55 11.21
N THR A 282 10.49 0.33 11.64
CA THR A 282 10.91 -0.82 10.81
C THR A 282 10.41 -2.12 11.43
N GLY A 283 10.09 -3.12 10.61
CA GLY A 283 9.52 -4.40 11.04
C GLY A 283 8.02 -4.37 11.30
N GLU A 284 7.37 -3.22 11.12
CA GLU A 284 5.98 -3.01 11.47
C GLU A 284 5.02 -3.38 10.34
N SER A 285 3.83 -3.82 10.73
CA SER A 285 2.73 -4.11 9.81
C SER A 285 1.55 -3.21 10.13
N ILE A 286 1.28 -2.25 9.24
CA ILE A 286 0.30 -1.20 9.48
C ILE A 286 -0.99 -1.48 8.71
N ALA A 287 -2.07 -1.72 9.45
CA ALA A 287 -3.39 -1.97 8.90
C ALA A 287 -4.07 -0.68 8.43
N VAL A 288 -4.53 -0.67 7.18
CA VAL A 288 -5.41 0.37 6.62
C VAL A 288 -6.75 -0.28 6.29
N ALA A 289 -7.59 -0.42 7.31
CA ALA A 289 -8.80 -1.23 7.24
C ALA A 289 -10.06 -0.60 7.88
N GLY A 290 -10.02 0.69 8.24
CA GLY A 290 -11.21 1.45 8.63
C GLY A 290 -11.93 0.94 9.90
N SER A 291 -11.17 0.59 10.95
CA SER A 291 -11.69 0.05 12.23
C SER A 291 -12.33 -1.35 12.13
N SER A 292 -11.71 -2.24 11.35
CA SER A 292 -12.09 -3.66 11.33
C SER A 292 -11.96 -4.26 12.74
N PRO A 293 -13.05 -4.73 13.38
CA PRO A 293 -13.02 -5.18 14.78
C PRO A 293 -12.19 -6.43 15.04
N HIS A 294 -11.74 -7.11 13.98
CA HIS A 294 -11.01 -8.38 14.06
C HIS A 294 -9.62 -8.34 13.38
N LEU A 295 -9.09 -7.15 13.08
CA LEU A 295 -7.71 -6.96 12.60
C LEU A 295 -6.83 -6.30 13.65
#